data_AF-L8LPU6-F1
#
_entry.id   AF-L8LPU6-F1
#
_cell.length_a   1.000
_cell.length_b   1.000
_cell.length_c   1.000
_cell.angle_alpha   90.00
_cell.angle_beta   90.00
_cell.angle_gamma   90.00
#
_symmetry.space_group_name_H-M   'P 1'
#
loop_
_entity.id
_entity.type
_entity.pdbx_description
1 polymer ?
#
loop_
_entity_poly.entity_id
_entity_poly.type
_entity_poly.pdbx_seq_one_letter_code
_entity_poly.pdbx_strand_id
1 'polypeptide(L)'
;MTAEEQEQTWGFILNSPLGIAALNQLAIEGFISPVCSKTFYVNDASGGFQTLLKVNCPSARGISIAVDYQEIHVIFSRFEDNIENFQIERIFSE
;
A
#
# COMPACT_ATOMS: atom_id res chain seq x y z
N MET A 1 6.94 6.16 -11.25
CA MET A 1 7.90 6.63 -10.23
C MET A 1 9.27 6.07 -10.53
N THR A 2 10.31 6.87 -10.37
CA THR A 2 11.72 6.45 -10.43
C THR A 2 12.09 5.64 -9.19
N ALA A 3 13.24 4.97 -9.21
CA ALA A 3 13.73 4.22 -8.03
C ALA A 3 13.98 5.15 -6.83
N GLU A 4 14.48 6.36 -7.08
CA GLU A 4 14.74 7.37 -6.06
C GLU A 4 13.44 7.88 -5.42
N GLU A 5 12.40 8.13 -6.21
CA GLU A 5 11.07 8.50 -5.71
C GLU A 5 10.44 7.37 -4.87
N GLN A 6 10.68 6.11 -5.25
CA GLN A 6 10.23 4.95 -4.48
C GLN A 6 10.98 4.83 -3.14
N GLU A 7 12.28 5.07 -3.13
CA GLU A 7 13.08 5.07 -1.90
C GLU A 7 12.63 6.18 -0.94
N GLN A 8 12.40 7.38 -1.46
CA GLN A 8 11.84 8.50 -0.68
C GLN A 8 10.45 8.15 -0.11
N THR A 9 9.59 7.54 -0.93
CA THR A 9 8.26 7.08 -0.50
C THR A 9 8.35 6.07 0.64
N TRP A 10 9.25 5.10 0.55
CA TRP A 10 9.53 4.19 1.65
C TRP A 10 10.04 4.93 2.89
N GLY A 11 10.90 5.93 2.70
CA GLY A 11 11.34 6.82 3.77
C GLY A 11 10.17 7.46 4.52
N PHE A 12 9.19 8.02 3.81
CA PHE A 12 8.00 8.60 4.45
C PHE A 12 7.13 7.58 5.18
N ILE A 13 6.92 6.40 4.58
CA ILE A 13 6.09 5.34 5.17
C ILE A 13 6.74 4.78 6.44
N LEU A 14 8.03 4.46 6.38
CA LEU A 14 8.75 3.82 7.49
C LEU A 14 8.99 4.77 8.67
N ASN A 15 9.00 6.09 8.43
CA ASN A 15 9.13 7.10 9.48
C ASN A 15 7.79 7.69 9.95
N SER A 16 6.65 7.22 9.44
CA SER A 16 5.31 7.68 9.84
C SER A 16 4.58 6.62 10.66
N PRO A 17 4.00 6.97 11.83
CA PRO A 17 3.12 6.05 12.57
C PRO A 17 1.96 5.49 11.72
N LEU A 18 1.39 6.32 10.83
CA LEU A 18 0.31 5.91 9.93
C LEU A 18 0.82 5.05 8.77
N GLY A 19 2.02 5.32 8.28
CA GLY A 19 2.72 4.43 7.34
C GLY A 19 2.93 3.04 7.93
N ILE A 20 3.46 2.95 9.15
CA ILE A 20 3.64 1.69 9.87
C ILE A 20 2.30 1.00 10.14
N ALA A 21 1.25 1.74 10.53
CA ALA A 21 -0.08 1.18 10.74
C ALA A 21 -0.64 0.53 9.45
N ALA A 22 -0.44 1.17 8.30
CA ALA A 22 -0.86 0.60 7.02
C ALA A 22 -0.08 -0.68 6.66
N LEU A 23 1.24 -0.72 6.92
CA LEU A 23 2.02 -1.93 6.74
C LEU A 23 1.56 -3.06 7.67
N ASN A 24 1.24 -2.75 8.93
CA ASN A 24 0.68 -3.73 9.85
C ASN A 24 -0.67 -4.27 9.37
N GLN A 25 -1.52 -3.42 8.78
CA GLN A 25 -2.78 -3.87 8.17
C GLN A 25 -2.53 -4.87 7.03
N LEU A 26 -1.55 -4.60 6.15
CA LEU A 26 -1.13 -5.56 5.12
C LEU A 26 -0.65 -6.89 5.72
N ALA A 27 0.08 -6.84 6.85
CA ALA A 27 0.56 -8.02 7.55
C ALA A 27 -0.59 -8.89 8.05
N ILE A 28 -1.56 -8.27 8.73
CA ILE A 28 -2.76 -8.92 9.29
C ILE A 28 -3.58 -9.58 8.16
N GLU A 29 -3.67 -8.93 7.01
CA GLU A 29 -4.40 -9.43 5.85
C GLU A 29 -3.64 -10.46 5.01
N GLY A 30 -2.37 -10.74 5.33
CA GLY A 30 -1.57 -11.77 4.66
C GLY A 30 -0.79 -11.29 3.43
N PHE A 31 -0.68 -9.97 3.21
CA PHE A 31 0.00 -9.35 2.07
C PHE A 31 1.47 -8.96 2.34
N ILE A 32 2.06 -9.47 3.42
CA ILE A 32 3.51 -9.38 3.66
C ILE A 32 4.15 -10.74 3.35
N SER A 33 4.63 -10.89 2.12
CA SER A 33 5.51 -12.00 1.73
C SER A 33 6.56 -11.53 0.73
N PRO A 34 7.76 -12.15 0.67
CA PRO A 34 8.76 -11.85 -0.35
C PRO A 34 8.25 -12.10 -1.77
N VAL A 35 7.27 -13.00 -1.94
CA VAL A 35 6.66 -13.31 -3.23
C VAL A 35 5.58 -12.30 -3.64
N CYS A 36 5.16 -11.40 -2.75
CA CYS A 36 4.17 -10.37 -3.07
C CYS A 36 4.87 -9.17 -3.71
N SER A 37 4.49 -8.87 -4.95
CA SER A 37 4.98 -7.70 -5.67
C SER A 37 4.41 -6.44 -5.03
N LYS A 38 5.23 -5.39 -4.98
CA LYS A 38 4.87 -4.07 -4.44
C LYS A 38 5.16 -3.05 -5.52
N THR A 39 4.18 -2.20 -5.80
CA THR A 39 4.32 -1.17 -6.83
C THR A 39 3.76 0.14 -6.31
N PHE A 40 4.55 1.20 -6.43
CA PHE A 40 4.11 2.54 -6.09
C PHE A 40 3.75 3.34 -7.33
N TYR A 41 2.68 4.11 -7.21
CA TYR A 41 2.29 5.10 -8.20
C TYR A 41 1.65 6.31 -7.50
N VAL A 42 1.75 7.46 -8.14
CA VAL A 42 1.13 8.71 -7.67
C VAL A 42 -0.20 8.84 -8.37
N ASN A 43 -1.24 9.24 -7.64
CA ASN A 43 -2.54 9.53 -8.25
C ASN A 43 -2.52 10.96 -8.81
N ASP A 44 -2.31 11.08 -10.13
CA ASP A 44 -2.30 12.37 -10.83
C ASP A 44 -3.62 13.13 -10.70
N ALA A 45 -4.76 12.43 -10.56
CA ALA A 45 -6.06 13.07 -10.35
C ALA A 45 -6.18 13.76 -8.98
N SER A 46 -5.32 13.39 -8.02
CA SER A 46 -5.23 14.02 -6.70
C SER A 46 -4.20 15.16 -6.65
N GLY A 47 -3.65 15.58 -7.78
CA GLY A 47 -2.62 16.62 -7.83
C GLY A 47 -1.29 16.21 -7.19
N GLY A 48 -1.04 14.90 -7.04
CA GLY A 48 0.19 14.36 -6.45
C GLY A 48 0.17 14.20 -4.92
N PHE A 49 -0.94 14.56 -4.25
CA PHE A 49 -1.07 14.43 -2.80
C PHE A 49 -1.34 13.00 -2.33
N GLN A 50 -1.72 12.09 -3.23
CA GLN A 50 -1.90 10.68 -2.89
C GLN A 50 -0.82 9.80 -3.51
N THR A 51 -0.20 8.99 -2.68
CA THR A 51 0.71 7.91 -3.09
C THR A 51 0.04 6.57 -2.85
N LEU A 52 -0.01 5.73 -3.88
CA LEU A 52 -0.66 4.42 -3.81
C LEU A 52 0.40 3.33 -3.80
N LEU A 53 0.25 2.40 -2.85
CA LEU A 53 0.99 1.16 -2.77
C LEU A 53 0.06 0.02 -3.16
N LYS A 54 0.31 -0.56 -4.33
CA LYS A 54 -0.33 -1.79 -4.77
C LYS A 54 0.48 -2.98 -4.31
N VAL A 55 -0.18 -3.95 -3.67
CA VAL A 55 0.40 -5.22 -3.27
C VAL A 55 -0.39 -6.37 -3.87
N ASN A 56 0.30 -7.20 -4.64
CA ASN A 56 -0.29 -8.35 -5.30
C ASN A 56 0.52 -9.60 -4.92
N CYS A 57 -0.17 -10.64 -4.44
CA CYS A 57 0.44 -11.90 -4.03
C CYS A 57 0.01 -13.01 -5.00
N PRO A 58 0.93 -13.89 -5.44
CA PRO A 58 0.62 -14.96 -6.41
C PRO A 58 -0.32 -16.05 -5.87
N SER A 59 -0.65 -16.01 -4.58
CA SER A 59 -1.54 -16.93 -3.90
C SER A 59 -2.24 -16.16 -2.78
N ALA A 60 -3.56 -16.32 -2.63
CA ALA A 60 -4.29 -15.80 -1.48
C ALA A 60 -3.74 -16.39 -0.17
N ARG A 61 -3.62 -15.56 0.88
CA ARG A 61 -3.05 -15.93 2.20
C ARG A 61 -3.74 -15.18 3.33
N GLY A 62 -3.85 -15.80 4.51
CA GLY A 62 -4.47 -15.16 5.67
C GLY A 62 -5.95 -14.85 5.44
N ILE A 63 -6.41 -13.66 5.86
CA ILE A 63 -7.81 -13.22 5.75
C ILE A 63 -8.28 -13.19 4.29
N SER A 64 -7.39 -12.91 3.33
CA SER A 64 -7.73 -12.87 1.91
C SER A 64 -8.28 -14.20 1.36
N ILE A 65 -7.94 -15.35 1.97
CA ILE A 65 -8.53 -16.65 1.59
C ILE A 65 -10.00 -16.73 2.00
N ALA A 66 -10.34 -16.21 3.18
CA ALA A 66 -11.70 -16.30 3.71
C ALA A 66 -12.67 -15.33 3.01
N VAL A 67 -12.15 -14.26 2.42
CA VAL A 67 -12.93 -13.14 1.86
C VAL A 67 -12.72 -12.98 0.34
N ASP A 68 -11.82 -13.77 -0.25
CA ASP A 68 -11.59 -13.92 -1.70
C ASP A 68 -11.22 -12.64 -2.48
N TYR A 69 -10.26 -11.87 -1.95
CA TYR A 69 -9.61 -10.78 -2.68
C TYR A 69 -8.14 -11.10 -2.94
N GLN A 70 -7.63 -10.72 -4.11
CA GLN A 70 -6.30 -11.13 -4.59
C GLN A 70 -5.27 -9.99 -4.56
N GLU A 71 -5.76 -8.77 -4.42
CA GLU A 71 -4.96 -7.56 -4.46
C GLU A 71 -5.46 -6.56 -3.42
N ILE A 72 -4.51 -5.83 -2.83
CA ILE A 72 -4.77 -4.80 -1.84
C ILE A 72 -4.01 -3.54 -2.23
N HIS A 73 -4.72 -2.41 -2.20
CA HIS A 73 -4.11 -1.10 -2.38
C HIS A 73 -4.13 -0.36 -1.06
N VAL A 74 -3.01 0.28 -0.75
CA VAL A 74 -2.93 1.28 0.31
C VAL A 74 -2.83 2.64 -0.35
N ILE A 75 -3.75 3.54 -0.02
CA ILE A 75 -3.75 4.91 -0.49
C ILE A 75 -3.28 5.79 0.65
N PHE A 76 -2.10 6.39 0.52
CA PHE A 76 -1.55 7.33 1.49
C PHE A 76 -1.89 8.76 1.06
N SER A 77 -2.64 9.49 1.88
CA SER A 77 -2.83 10.93 1.68
C SER A 77 -1.72 11.70 2.39
N ARG A 78 -1.07 12.61 1.66
CA ARG A 78 0.09 13.36 2.15
C ARG A 78 -0.18 14.86 2.17
N PHE A 79 0.36 15.52 3.20
CA PHE A 79 0.41 16.97 3.31
C PHE A 79 1.77 17.37 3.90
N GLU A 80 2.47 18.32 3.27
CA GLU A 80 3.81 18.78 3.70
C GLU A 80 4.74 17.63 4.15
N ASP A 81 4.89 16.63 3.27
CA ASP A 81 5.70 15.42 3.48
C ASP A 81 5.24 14.45 4.58
N ASN A 82 4.17 14.75 5.30
CA ASN A 82 3.58 13.86 6.29
C ASN A 82 2.46 13.01 5.70
N ILE A 83 2.33 11.76 6.17
CA ILE A 83 1.14 10.93 5.90
C ILE A 83 0.07 11.36 6.91
N GLU A 84 -0.99 11.98 6.43
CA GLU A 84 -2.12 12.47 7.25
C GLU A 84 -3.14 11.35 7.52
N ASN A 85 -3.34 10.48 6.53
CA ASN A 85 -4.20 9.30 6.65
C ASN A 85 -3.79 8.23 5.63
N PHE A 86 -4.33 7.03 5.81
CA PHE A 86 -4.29 5.98 4.79
C PHE A 86 -5.66 5.32 4.64
N GLN A 87 -5.90 4.76 3.46
CA GLN A 87 -7.08 3.96 3.15
C GLN A 87 -6.64 2.62 2.55
N ILE A 88 -7.47 1.59 2.74
CA ILE A 88 -7.25 0.25 2.20
C ILE A 88 -8.37 -0.07 1.22
N GLU A 89 -7.99 -0.39 -0.02
CA GLU A 89 -8.91 -0.94 -1.01
C GLU A 89 -8.58 -2.42 -1.25
N ARG A 90 -9.60 -3.26 -1.23
CA ARG A 90 -9.50 -4.68 -1.50
C ARG A 90 -10.08 -4.95 -2.87
N ILE A 91 -9.30 -5.56 -3.74
CA ILE A 91 -9.69 -5.85 -5.11
C ILE A 91 -10.03 -7.34 -5.22
N PHE A 92 -11.31 -7.60 -5.40
CA PHE A 92 -11.89 -8.94 -5.54
C PHE A 92 -11.71 -9.43 -6.97
N SER A 93 -11.45 -10.72 -7.14
CA SER A 93 -11.58 -11.37 -8.45
C SER A 93 -13.04 -11.34 -8.89
N GLU A 94 -13.30 -10.96 -10.15
CA GLU A 94 -14.62 -11.14 -10.79
C GLU A 94 -14.98 -12.62 -10.95
#